data_AF-A0A7S1ZIM1-F1
#
_entry.id   AF-A0A7S1ZIM1-F1
#
_cell.length_a   1.000
_cell.length_b   1.000
_cell.length_c   1.000
_cell.angle_alpha   90.00
_cell.angle_beta   90.00
_cell.angle_gamma   90.00
#
_symmetry.space_group_name_H-M   'P 1'
#
loop_
_entity.id
_entity.type
_entity.pdbx_description
1 polymer ?
#
loop_
_entity_poly.entity_id
_entity_poly.type
_entity_poly.pdbx_seq_one_letter_code
_entity_poly.pdbx_strand_id
1 'polypeptide(L)'
;MESSSGELYGWAAALLSCFAFGTFGVPMKSDAANRADIDPLVFQSYKTIAVLLTSPLVPLFFGWQYLVFTPWGIVSGIFWVPAGVAAVYAVRSPAGLAASQGTWSSIIVLVSFFWGSVIFREAVRSVWGACAGIGLMVTGLWGMSYYSSSEEFDSADTGASGSIEAGRIDLNSTGAPASGKRHQKGYEGIGREEESENDQNGSMTSFD
;
A
#
# COMPACT_ATOMS: atom_id res chain seq x y z
N MET A 1 16.54 -10.13 -36.71
CA MET A 1 15.66 -10.95 -35.85
C MET A 1 16.01 -10.88 -34.36
N GLU A 2 17.03 -10.12 -33.93
CA GLU A 2 17.38 -9.96 -32.50
C GLU A 2 16.49 -8.99 -31.69
N SER A 3 15.58 -8.21 -32.31
CA SER A 3 14.72 -7.25 -31.59
C SER A 3 13.66 -7.92 -30.70
N SER A 4 13.06 -9.03 -31.16
CA SER A 4 11.93 -9.66 -30.43
C SER A 4 12.32 -10.25 -29.08
N SER A 5 13.53 -10.81 -28.93
CA SER A 5 13.95 -11.42 -27.66
C SER A 5 14.14 -10.35 -26.58
N GLY A 6 14.75 -9.21 -26.93
CA GLY A 6 14.96 -8.11 -25.98
C GLY A 6 13.65 -7.49 -25.50
N GLU A 7 12.68 -7.32 -26.39
CA GLU A 7 11.34 -6.83 -26.03
C GLU A 7 10.62 -7.80 -25.09
N LEU A 8 10.70 -9.11 -25.35
CA LEU A 8 10.09 -10.13 -24.49
C LEU A 8 10.71 -10.14 -23.09
N TYR A 9 12.04 -10.05 -22.97
CA TYR A 9 12.70 -9.96 -21.66
C TYR A 9 12.29 -8.69 -20.90
N GLY A 10 12.15 -7.56 -21.60
CA GLY A 10 11.66 -6.32 -21.01
C GLY A 10 10.24 -6.45 -20.45
N TRP A 11 9.32 -7.03 -21.21
CA TRP A 11 7.95 -7.28 -20.76
C TRP A 11 7.90 -8.30 -19.61
N ALA A 12 8.67 -9.38 -19.69
CA ALA A 12 8.75 -10.38 -18.62
C ALA A 12 9.29 -9.77 -17.31
N ALA A 13 10.34 -8.94 -17.39
CA ALA A 13 10.90 -8.23 -16.25
C ALA A 13 9.89 -7.24 -15.64
N ALA A 14 9.14 -6.52 -16.48
CA ALA A 14 8.08 -5.60 -16.02
C ALA A 14 6.97 -6.36 -15.28
N LEU A 15 6.47 -7.48 -15.83
CA LEU A 15 5.44 -8.29 -15.18
C LEU A 15 5.92 -8.90 -13.86
N LEU A 16 7.14 -9.42 -13.83
CA LEU A 16 7.75 -9.94 -12.60
C LEU A 16 7.87 -8.84 -11.55
N SER A 17 8.28 -7.64 -11.96
CA SER A 17 8.36 -6.47 -11.08
C SER A 17 6.98 -6.09 -10.54
N CYS A 18 5.95 -6.04 -11.38
CA CYS A 18 4.57 -5.79 -10.95
C CYS A 18 4.11 -6.82 -9.91
N PHE A 19 4.39 -8.11 -10.12
CA PHE A 19 4.02 -9.15 -9.17
C PHE A 19 4.77 -9.03 -7.84
N ALA A 20 6.08 -8.80 -7.90
CA ALA A 20 6.92 -8.63 -6.70
C ALA A 20 6.51 -7.39 -5.89
N PHE A 21 6.31 -6.24 -6.54
CA PHE A 21 5.87 -5.02 -5.87
C PHE A 21 4.42 -5.07 -5.39
N GLY A 22 3.54 -5.75 -6.12
CA GLY A 22 2.15 -5.95 -5.72
C GLY A 22 2.01 -6.84 -4.49
N THR A 23 2.76 -7.94 -4.45
CA THR A 23 2.72 -8.91 -3.34
C THR A 23 3.29 -8.32 -2.04
N PHE A 24 4.25 -7.40 -2.12
CA PHE A 24 4.82 -6.73 -0.95
C PHE A 24 3.77 -5.99 -0.09
N GLY A 25 2.66 -5.57 -0.69
CA GLY A 25 1.57 -4.90 0.02
C GLY A 25 0.75 -5.84 0.92
N VAL A 26 0.71 -7.14 0.63
CA VAL A 26 -0.18 -8.09 1.32
C VAL A 26 0.23 -8.31 2.79
N PRO A 27 1.51 -8.57 3.13
CA PRO A 27 1.93 -8.71 4.52
C PRO A 27 1.72 -7.43 5.35
N MET A 28 1.80 -6.25 4.73
CA MET A 28 1.57 -4.97 5.40
C MET A 28 0.12 -4.79 5.88
N LYS A 29 -0.84 -5.44 5.22
CA LYS A 29 -2.26 -5.38 5.60
C LYS A 29 -2.66 -6.50 6.57
N SER A 30 -1.79 -7.47 6.82
CA SER A 30 -2.13 -8.60 7.69
C SER A 30 -2.51 -8.15 9.10
N ASP A 31 -3.55 -8.76 9.67
CA ASP A 31 -4.01 -8.44 11.03
C ASP A 31 -2.92 -8.63 12.08
N ALA A 32 -1.96 -9.52 11.81
CA ALA A 32 -0.77 -9.70 12.64
C ALA A 32 0.10 -8.44 12.72
N ALA A 33 0.27 -7.71 11.61
CA ALA A 33 1.04 -6.47 11.59
C ALA A 33 0.29 -5.31 12.27
N ASN A 34 -1.05 -5.26 12.13
CA ASN A 34 -1.89 -4.26 12.81
C ASN A 34 -1.98 -4.49 14.32
N ARG A 35 -2.04 -5.75 14.77
CA ARG A 35 -2.07 -6.10 16.21
C ARG A 35 -0.77 -5.79 16.93
N ALA A 36 0.35 -5.74 16.22
CA ALA A 36 1.65 -5.48 16.79
C ALA A 36 1.97 -3.98 16.95
N ASP A 37 1.08 -3.08 16.51
CA ASP A 37 1.24 -1.60 16.55
C ASP A 37 2.67 -1.14 16.22
N ILE A 38 3.23 -1.72 15.15
CA ILE A 38 4.64 -1.52 14.83
C ILE A 38 4.83 -0.09 14.34
N ASP A 39 5.67 0.67 15.04
CA ASP A 39 6.01 2.04 14.63
C ASP A 39 6.40 2.11 13.14
N PRO A 40 5.89 3.09 12.38
CA PRO A 40 6.21 3.27 10.96
C PRO A 40 7.71 3.39 10.70
N LEU A 41 8.44 3.94 11.67
CA LEU A 41 9.88 4.11 11.64
C LEU A 41 10.62 2.76 11.71
N VAL A 42 10.09 1.81 12.50
CA VAL A 42 10.61 0.44 12.61
C VAL A 42 10.32 -0.34 11.33
N PHE A 43 9.13 -0.19 10.76
CA PHE A 43 8.83 -0.83 9.48
C PHE A 43 9.73 -0.32 8.33
N GLN A 44 9.98 0.99 8.30
CA GLN A 44 10.90 1.58 7.33
C GLN A 44 12.35 1.11 7.55
N SER A 45 12.80 0.99 8.81
CA SER A 45 14.16 0.51 9.08
C SER A 45 14.35 -0.94 8.60
N TYR A 46 13.39 -1.83 8.82
CA TYR A 46 13.42 -3.19 8.27
C TYR A 46 13.54 -3.21 6.74
N LYS A 47 12.77 -2.37 6.04
CA LYS A 47 12.88 -2.24 4.57
C LYS A 47 14.27 -1.78 4.16
N THR A 48 14.83 -0.77 4.80
CA THR A 48 16.17 -0.26 4.47
C THR A 48 17.27 -1.26 4.76
N ILE A 49 17.16 -2.03 5.85
CA ILE A 49 18.11 -3.11 6.19
C ILE A 49 18.02 -4.23 5.15
N ALA A 50 16.82 -4.64 4.74
CA ALA A 50 16.64 -5.64 3.68
C ALA A 50 17.28 -5.17 2.36
N VAL A 51 17.08 -3.91 1.97
CA VAL A 51 17.75 -3.32 0.79
C VAL A 51 19.27 -3.33 0.95
N LEU A 52 19.79 -2.95 2.11
CA LEU A 52 21.24 -2.95 2.39
C LEU A 52 21.84 -4.35 2.31
N LEU A 53 21.15 -5.36 2.85
CA LEU A 53 21.60 -6.76 2.85
C LEU A 53 21.51 -7.42 1.47
N THR A 54 20.51 -7.04 0.68
CA THR A 54 20.32 -7.55 -0.68
C THR A 54 21.18 -6.82 -1.72
N SER A 55 21.53 -5.55 -1.48
CA SER A 55 22.37 -4.75 -2.39
C SER A 55 23.71 -5.40 -2.78
N PRO A 56 24.49 -6.05 -1.90
CA PRO A 56 25.72 -6.73 -2.29
C PRO A 56 25.49 -8.00 -3.14
N LEU A 57 24.27 -8.55 -3.21
CA LEU A 57 23.97 -9.67 -4.10
C LEU A 57 24.05 -9.24 -5.58
N VAL A 58 23.68 -8.01 -5.90
CA VAL A 58 23.70 -7.54 -7.30
C VAL A 58 25.12 -7.52 -7.87
N PRO A 59 26.13 -6.91 -7.22
CA PRO A 59 27.53 -7.04 -7.65
C PRO A 59 28.06 -8.49 -7.60
N LEU A 60 27.53 -9.34 -6.71
CA LEU A 60 27.95 -10.73 -6.63
C LEU A 60 27.51 -11.53 -7.87
N PHE A 61 26.30 -11.31 -8.37
CA PHE A 61 25.77 -12.01 -9.55
C PHE A 61 26.19 -11.38 -10.88
N PHE A 62 26.26 -10.05 -10.96
CA PHE A 62 26.54 -9.33 -12.22
C PHE A 62 27.98 -8.83 -12.33
N GLY A 63 28.76 -8.89 -11.25
CA GLY A 63 30.17 -8.50 -11.20
C GLY A 63 30.41 -7.13 -10.55
N TRP A 64 31.57 -6.99 -9.90
CA TRP A 64 31.98 -5.79 -9.18
C TRP A 64 32.26 -4.56 -10.06
N GLN A 65 32.26 -4.73 -11.37
CA GLN A 65 32.59 -3.69 -12.36
C GLN A 65 31.51 -2.60 -12.47
N TYR A 66 30.30 -2.89 -11.99
CA TYR A 66 29.16 -1.97 -12.04
C TYR A 66 29.01 -1.11 -10.78
N LEU A 67 29.88 -1.28 -9.78
CA LEU A 67 29.87 -0.50 -8.54
C LEU A 67 30.62 0.83 -8.75
N VAL A 68 29.92 1.82 -9.30
CA VAL A 68 30.44 3.19 -9.43
C VAL A 68 29.94 4.02 -8.25
N PHE A 69 30.86 4.46 -7.41
CA PHE A 69 30.51 5.35 -6.31
C PHE A 69 30.20 6.75 -6.84
N THR A 70 28.95 7.17 -6.68
CA THR A 70 28.49 8.50 -7.07
C THR A 70 27.97 9.25 -5.85
N PRO A 71 28.42 10.49 -5.59
CA PRO A 71 27.88 11.33 -4.52
C PRO A 71 26.37 11.53 -4.62
N TRP A 72 25.81 11.47 -5.84
CA TRP A 72 24.36 11.55 -6.08
C TRP A 72 23.57 10.41 -5.43
N GLY A 73 24.21 9.25 -5.22
CA GLY A 73 23.60 8.12 -4.51
C GLY A 73 23.40 8.40 -3.02
N ILE A 74 24.27 9.21 -2.41
CA ILE A 74 24.10 9.65 -1.02
C ILE A 74 22.92 10.60 -0.92
N VAL A 75 22.86 11.59 -1.82
CA VAL A 75 21.76 12.56 -1.86
C VAL A 75 20.43 11.84 -2.07
N SER A 76 20.35 10.89 -3.02
CA SER A 76 19.13 10.12 -3.24
C SER A 76 18.74 9.27 -2.02
N GLY A 77 19.71 8.66 -1.33
CA GLY A 77 19.48 7.93 -0.09
C GLY A 77 18.90 8.80 1.03
N ILE A 78 19.43 10.02 1.20
CA ILE A 78 18.94 10.99 2.20
C ILE A 78 17.50 11.40 1.90
N PHE A 79 17.13 11.59 0.64
CA PHE A 79 15.75 11.91 0.25
C PHE A 79 14.81 10.69 0.31
N TRP A 80 15.34 9.48 0.09
CA TRP A 80 14.57 8.24 0.10
C TRP A 80 14.00 7.90 1.48
N VAL A 81 14.77 8.10 2.55
CA VAL A 81 14.35 7.75 3.91
C VAL A 81 13.10 8.53 4.36
N PRO A 82 13.06 9.87 4.36
CA PRO A 82 11.87 10.62 4.76
C PRO A 82 10.70 10.41 3.80
N ALA A 83 10.96 10.25 2.49
CA ALA A 83 9.92 9.89 1.52
C ALA A 83 9.26 8.55 1.87
N GLY A 84 10.05 7.54 2.24
CA GLY A 84 9.54 6.24 2.67
C GLY A 84 8.77 6.29 3.98
N VAL A 85 9.24 7.07 4.98
CA VAL A 85 8.50 7.29 6.23
C VAL A 85 7.16 7.97 5.94
N ALA A 86 7.14 9.03 5.13
CA ALA A 86 5.91 9.71 4.72
C ALA A 86 4.96 8.77 3.98
N ALA A 87 5.47 7.90 3.10
CA ALA A 87 4.67 6.90 2.41
C ALA A 87 4.03 5.88 3.38
N VAL A 88 4.77 5.42 4.39
CA VAL A 88 4.22 4.51 5.41
C VAL A 88 3.15 5.22 6.26
N TYR A 89 3.33 6.50 6.60
CA TYR A 89 2.30 7.29 7.26
C TYR A 89 1.05 7.48 6.39
N ALA A 90 1.22 7.71 5.09
CA ALA A 90 0.10 7.82 4.14
C ALA A 90 -0.67 6.49 4.02
N VAL A 91 0.01 5.34 4.06
CA VAL A 91 -0.64 4.02 4.04
C VAL A 91 -1.42 3.74 5.33
N ARG A 92 -0.95 4.24 6.48
CA ARG A 92 -1.66 4.13 7.76
C ARG A 92 -2.83 5.10 7.92
N SER A 93 -2.93 6.09 7.04
CA SER A 93 -4.09 6.97 6.98
C SER A 93 -5.31 6.18 6.48
N PRO A 94 -6.55 6.58 6.85
CA PRO A 94 -7.78 5.84 6.54
C PRO A 94 -8.06 5.61 5.04
N ALA A 95 -7.31 6.24 4.14
CA ALA A 95 -7.43 6.07 2.68
C ALA A 95 -7.08 4.66 2.14
N GLY A 96 -6.44 3.81 2.95
CA GLY A 96 -6.13 2.43 2.60
C GLY A 96 -4.91 2.24 1.67
N LEU A 97 -4.38 1.01 1.65
CA LEU A 97 -3.15 0.64 0.94
C LEU A 97 -3.21 0.89 -0.58
N ALA A 98 -4.39 0.64 -1.18
CA ALA A 98 -4.59 0.77 -2.62
C ALA A 98 -4.51 2.22 -3.09
N ALA A 99 -5.17 3.16 -2.38
CA ALA A 99 -5.17 4.57 -2.74
C ALA A 99 -3.77 5.19 -2.56
N SER A 100 -3.09 4.88 -1.46
CA SER A 100 -1.75 5.42 -1.18
C SER A 100 -0.70 4.93 -2.17
N GLN A 101 -0.71 3.64 -2.53
CA GLN A 101 0.23 3.10 -3.52
C GLN A 101 -0.03 3.67 -4.93
N GLY A 102 -1.30 3.79 -5.33
CA GLY A 102 -1.67 4.40 -6.60
C GLY A 102 -1.23 5.86 -6.70
N THR A 103 -1.42 6.62 -5.62
CA THR A 103 -1.03 8.03 -5.54
C THR A 103 0.47 8.22 -5.66
N TRP A 104 1.27 7.43 -4.93
CA TRP A 104 2.73 7.56 -4.99
C TRP A 104 3.27 7.20 -6.39
N SER A 105 2.83 6.09 -6.96
CA SER A 105 3.26 5.68 -8.31
C SER A 105 2.94 6.76 -9.35
N SER A 106 1.77 7.37 -9.25
CA SER A 106 1.33 8.42 -10.16
C SER A 106 2.13 9.72 -10.02
N ILE A 107 2.47 10.13 -8.79
CA ILE A 107 3.35 11.29 -8.57
C ILE A 107 4.72 11.06 -9.22
N ILE A 108 5.29 9.85 -9.08
CA ILE A 108 6.56 9.50 -9.72
C ILE A 108 6.47 9.62 -11.24
N VAL A 109 5.39 9.13 -11.85
CA VAL A 109 5.18 9.23 -13.32
C VAL A 109 5.10 10.69 -13.77
N LEU A 110 4.37 11.54 -13.03
CA LEU A 110 4.27 12.97 -13.32
C LEU A 110 5.64 13.67 -13.26
N VAL A 111 6.41 13.43 -12.19
CA VAL A 111 7.75 14.02 -12.02
C VAL A 111 8.71 13.51 -13.10
N SER A 112 8.65 12.20 -13.41
CA SER A 112 9.49 11.59 -14.45
C SER A 112 9.18 12.17 -15.82
N PHE A 113 7.90 12.33 -16.15
CA PHE A 113 7.48 12.97 -17.39
C PHE A 113 7.91 14.44 -17.45
N PHE A 114 7.74 15.18 -16.36
CA PHE A 114 8.13 16.59 -16.29
C PHE A 114 9.64 16.75 -16.54
N TRP A 115 10.46 15.94 -15.89
CA TRP A 115 11.92 15.96 -16.06
C TRP A 115 12.34 15.49 -17.46
N GLY A 116 11.75 14.42 -17.97
CA GLY A 116 11.99 13.91 -19.33
C GLY A 116 11.63 14.93 -20.41
N SER A 117 10.49 15.60 -20.27
CA SER A 117 10.01 16.58 -21.25
C SER A 117 10.78 17.90 -21.19
N VAL A 118 11.04 18.45 -20.00
CA VAL A 118 11.62 19.80 -19.84
C VAL A 118 13.15 19.78 -20.03
N ILE A 119 13.84 18.75 -19.52
CA ILE A 119 15.30 18.75 -19.45
C ILE A 119 15.95 17.92 -20.53
N PHE A 120 15.47 16.70 -20.74
CA PHE A 120 16.02 15.84 -21.78
C PHE A 120 15.51 16.21 -23.17
N ARG A 121 14.41 17.00 -23.24
CA ARG A 121 13.77 17.45 -24.50
C ARG A 121 13.61 16.29 -25.49
N GLU A 122 13.31 15.10 -24.97
CA GLU A 122 13.18 13.92 -25.80
C GLU A 122 12.06 14.11 -26.83
N ALA A 123 12.30 13.67 -28.07
CA ALA A 123 11.36 13.81 -29.17
C ALA A 123 10.16 12.87 -28.95
N VAL A 124 9.18 13.31 -28.17
CA VAL A 124 7.93 12.57 -27.98
C VAL A 124 7.18 12.57 -29.30
N ARG A 125 6.87 11.36 -29.82
CA ARG A 125 6.20 11.16 -31.11
C ARG A 125 4.89 11.94 -31.24
N SER A 126 4.19 12.17 -30.12
CA SER A 126 3.14 13.19 -30.02
C SER A 126 3.05 13.73 -28.59
N VAL A 127 3.23 15.04 -28.43
CA VAL A 127 3.02 15.73 -27.14
C VAL A 127 1.56 15.58 -26.67
N TRP A 128 0.61 15.66 -27.60
CA TRP A 128 -0.81 15.53 -27.31
C TRP A 128 -1.19 14.17 -26.72
N GLY A 129 -0.67 13.07 -27.26
CA GLY A 129 -0.93 11.74 -26.71
C GLY A 129 -0.37 11.56 -25.30
N ALA A 130 0.82 12.12 -25.02
CA ALA A 130 1.41 12.07 -23.69
C ALA A 130 0.62 12.92 -22.68
N CYS A 131 0.23 14.14 -23.07
CA CYS A 131 -0.62 15.00 -22.24
C CYS A 131 -1.99 14.35 -21.98
N ALA A 132 -2.59 13.69 -22.97
CA ALA A 132 -3.85 12.97 -22.80
C ALA A 132 -3.70 11.79 -21.84
N GLY A 133 -2.62 11.00 -21.94
CA GLY A 133 -2.34 9.89 -21.02
C GLY A 133 -2.17 10.36 -19.58
N ILE A 134 -1.46 11.47 -19.37
CA ILE A 134 -1.31 12.08 -18.04
C ILE A 134 -2.65 12.61 -17.51
N GLY A 135 -3.44 13.27 -18.35
CA GLY A 135 -4.77 13.73 -17.97
C GLY A 135 -5.68 12.57 -17.54
N LEU A 136 -5.63 11.45 -18.27
CA LEU A 136 -6.37 10.23 -17.92
C LEU A 136 -5.87 9.62 -16.61
N MET A 137 -4.56 9.65 -16.34
CA MET A 137 -3.99 9.17 -15.08
C MET A 137 -4.42 10.05 -13.89
N VAL A 138 -4.36 11.38 -14.03
CA VAL A 138 -4.76 12.33 -12.98
C VAL A 138 -6.25 12.22 -12.67
N THR A 139 -7.10 12.07 -13.70
CA THR A 139 -8.54 11.86 -13.50
C THR A 139 -8.84 10.52 -12.83
N GLY A 140 -8.13 9.44 -13.19
CA GLY A 140 -8.23 8.15 -12.52
C GLY A 140 -7.85 8.20 -11.04
N LEU A 141 -6.76 8.90 -10.71
CA LEU A 141 -6.37 9.15 -9.32
C LEU A 141 -7.43 9.94 -8.55
N TRP A 142 -7.92 11.02 -9.13
CA TRP A 142 -8.93 11.85 -8.49
C TRP A 142 -10.20 11.04 -8.21
N GLY A 143 -10.64 10.22 -9.17
CA GLY A 143 -11.73 9.28 -8.96
C GLY A 143 -11.47 8.34 -7.78
N MET A 144 -10.31 7.69 -7.73
CA MET A 144 -9.94 6.81 -6.61
C MET A 144 -9.93 7.55 -5.26
N SER A 145 -9.35 8.74 -5.18
CA SER A 145 -9.32 9.54 -3.95
C SER A 145 -10.71 10.02 -3.51
N TYR A 146 -11.59 10.32 -4.46
CA TYR A 146 -12.96 10.75 -4.17
C TYR A 146 -13.78 9.60 -3.58
N TYR A 147 -13.70 8.40 -4.17
CA TYR A 147 -14.41 7.24 -3.63
C TYR A 147 -13.81 6.72 -2.33
N SER A 148 -12.49 6.84 -2.12
CA SER A 148 -11.84 6.39 -0.88
C SER A 148 -12.11 7.28 0.34
N SER A 149 -12.64 8.50 0.16
CA SER A 149 -12.94 9.44 1.26
C SER A 149 -14.40 9.40 1.73
N SER A 150 -15.28 8.69 1.02
CA SER A 150 -16.72 8.69 1.30
C SER A 150 -17.14 7.78 2.46
N GLU A 151 -16.34 6.77 2.83
CA GLU A 151 -16.66 5.87 3.96
C GLU A 151 -16.54 6.55 5.34
N GLU A 152 -15.89 7.72 5.41
CA GLU A 152 -15.66 8.46 6.66
C GLU A 152 -16.87 9.30 7.11
N PHE A 153 -17.74 9.71 6.19
CA PHE A 153 -18.89 10.58 6.51
C PHE A 153 -20.09 9.79 7.09
N ASP A 154 -20.33 8.56 6.63
CA ASP A 154 -21.44 7.72 7.12
C ASP A 154 -21.22 7.18 8.55
N SER A 155 -19.96 7.03 8.96
CA SER A 155 -19.62 6.55 10.31
C SER A 155 -19.76 7.63 11.40
N ALA A 156 -19.72 8.92 11.03
CA ALA A 156 -19.83 10.03 11.97
C ALA A 156 -21.29 10.31 12.39
N ASP A 157 -22.26 10.15 11.50
CA ASP A 157 -23.67 10.44 11.81
C ASP A 157 -24.40 9.31 12.55
N THR A 158 -23.94 8.06 12.42
CA THR A 158 -24.55 6.91 13.13
C THR A 158 -24.21 6.88 14.63
N GLY A 159 -23.14 7.56 15.06
CA GLY A 159 -22.76 7.69 16.48
C GLY A 159 -23.51 8.77 17.26
N ALA A 160 -24.11 9.74 16.59
CA ALA A 160 -24.79 10.86 17.25
C ALA A 160 -26.27 10.56 17.62
N SER A 161 -26.94 9.65 16.92
CA SER A 161 -28.35 9.30 17.20
C SER A 161 -28.55 8.31 18.37
N GLY A 162 -27.51 7.58 18.80
CA GLY A 162 -27.62 6.62 19.91
C GLY A 162 -27.51 7.22 21.32
N SER A 163 -27.22 8.52 21.44
CA SER A 163 -26.84 9.13 22.72
C SER A 163 -27.97 9.85 23.45
N ILE A 164 -29.14 10.05 22.82
CA ILE A 164 -30.28 10.77 23.43
C ILE A 164 -31.27 9.82 24.13
N GLU A 165 -31.21 8.51 23.87
CA GLU A 165 -32.15 7.53 24.45
C GLU A 165 -31.62 6.76 25.68
N ALA A 166 -30.44 7.12 26.20
CA ALA A 166 -29.84 6.51 27.39
C ALA A 166 -29.86 7.44 28.63
N GLY A 167 -30.73 8.47 28.64
CA GLY A 167 -30.84 9.47 29.71
C GLY A 167 -32.00 9.28 30.69
N ARG A 168 -32.73 8.15 30.63
CA ARG A 168 -33.82 7.84 31.56
C ARG A 168 -33.60 6.42 32.07
N ILE A 169 -33.58 6.25 33.39
CA ILE A 169 -33.38 4.99 34.16
C ILE A 169 -31.86 4.72 34.30
N ASP A 170 -31.16 4.93 35.43
CA ASP A 170 -31.46 4.59 36.82
C ASP A 170 -30.72 5.51 37.84
N LEU A 171 -31.48 6.02 38.80
CA LEU A 171 -31.01 6.64 40.04
C LEU A 171 -30.96 5.58 41.15
N ASN A 172 -30.08 4.58 41.08
CA ASN A 172 -29.66 3.83 42.28
C ASN A 172 -28.47 2.90 41.98
N SER A 173 -27.24 3.33 42.27
CA SER A 173 -26.19 2.42 42.78
C SER A 173 -24.93 3.19 43.14
N THR A 174 -24.66 3.18 44.43
CA THR A 174 -23.45 3.60 45.13
C THR A 174 -22.19 2.83 44.70
N GLY A 175 -21.12 3.56 44.41
CA GLY A 175 -19.77 3.26 44.91
C GLY A 175 -18.83 2.40 44.05
N ALA A 176 -17.81 3.07 43.51
CA ALA A 176 -16.38 2.68 43.38
C ALA A 176 -15.76 2.93 41.98
N PRO A 177 -14.45 3.27 41.92
CA PRO A 177 -13.91 4.15 40.90
C PRO A 177 -13.29 3.46 39.68
N ALA A 178 -13.13 4.29 38.65
CA ALA A 178 -12.67 4.00 37.30
C ALA A 178 -11.27 3.39 37.21
N SER A 179 -11.13 2.40 36.33
CA SER A 179 -9.89 2.14 35.60
C SER A 179 -10.24 1.87 34.13
N GLY A 180 -9.72 2.75 33.26
CA GLY A 180 -10.13 2.90 31.88
C GLY A 180 -9.79 1.71 31.00
N LYS A 181 -10.83 1.13 30.38
CA LYS A 181 -10.71 0.35 29.15
C LYS A 181 -11.35 1.16 28.02
N ARG A 182 -10.52 1.71 27.14
CA ARG A 182 -10.91 2.03 25.76
C ARG A 182 -9.72 1.70 24.88
N HIS A 183 -9.83 0.64 24.11
CA HIS A 183 -9.23 0.59 22.77
C HIS A 183 -10.07 -0.34 21.89
N GLN A 184 -10.73 0.30 20.93
CA GLN A 184 -11.22 -0.17 19.64
C GLN A 184 -11.65 -1.63 19.50
N LYS A 185 -12.97 -1.84 19.58
CA LYS A 185 -13.66 -2.79 18.68
C LYS A 185 -13.98 -2.04 17.39
N GLY A 186 -13.60 -2.59 16.24
CA GLY A 186 -14.02 -2.01 14.96
C GLY A 186 -13.32 -2.52 13.71
N TYR A 187 -13.08 -3.83 13.59
CA TYR A 187 -12.88 -4.52 12.30
C TYR A 187 -13.35 -5.98 12.46
N GLU A 188 -14.64 -6.16 12.72
CA GLU A 188 -15.33 -7.44 12.53
C GLU A 188 -16.27 -7.27 11.33
N GLY A 189 -15.79 -7.62 10.14
CA GLY A 189 -16.60 -7.56 8.93
C GLY A 189 -15.73 -7.51 7.70
N ILE A 190 -15.27 -8.69 7.26
CA ILE A 190 -14.88 -9.12 5.89
C ILE A 190 -13.94 -10.32 6.14
N GLY A 191 -14.52 -11.50 6.22
CA GLY A 191 -13.76 -12.74 6.48
C GLY A 191 -14.60 -13.93 6.92
N ARG A 192 -15.89 -13.97 6.59
CA ARG A 192 -16.78 -15.09 6.93
C ARG A 192 -17.62 -15.52 5.74
N GLU A 193 -16.97 -15.96 4.67
CA GLU A 193 -17.63 -16.73 3.60
C GLU A 193 -16.87 -17.97 3.12
N GLU A 194 -15.64 -18.28 3.59
CA GLU A 194 -14.90 -19.47 3.11
C GLU A 194 -14.95 -20.71 4.03
N GLU A 195 -15.79 -20.73 5.07
CA GLU A 195 -15.89 -21.88 5.99
C GLU A 195 -17.29 -22.53 5.95
N SER A 196 -17.77 -22.89 4.76
CA SER A 196 -19.00 -23.69 4.60
C SER A 196 -18.93 -24.73 3.48
N GLU A 197 -17.74 -25.18 3.09
CA GLU A 197 -17.56 -26.21 2.04
C GLU A 197 -16.56 -27.30 2.42
N ASN A 198 -16.55 -27.76 3.70
CA ASN A 198 -15.72 -28.90 4.10
C ASN A 198 -16.40 -29.97 4.98
N ASP A 199 -17.72 -29.91 5.15
CA ASP A 199 -18.46 -30.87 6.01
C ASP A 199 -19.40 -31.84 5.24
N GLN A 200 -19.34 -31.93 3.90
CA GLN A 200 -20.26 -32.78 3.12
C GLN A 200 -19.69 -34.04 2.47
N ASN A 201 -18.39 -34.38 2.60
CA ASN A 201 -17.84 -35.61 1.98
C ASN A 201 -17.58 -36.78 2.95
N GLY A 202 -18.23 -36.77 4.12
CA GLY A 202 -18.04 -37.77 5.17
C GLY A 202 -19.21 -38.76 5.38
N SER A 203 -19.89 -39.27 4.35
CA SER A 203 -20.75 -40.48 4.53
C SER A 203 -21.22 -41.11 3.21
N MET A 204 -20.52 -42.14 2.73
CA MET A 204 -20.97 -43.18 1.80
C MET A 204 -19.71 -44.01 1.48
N THR A 205 -19.55 -45.31 1.73
CA THR A 205 -20.47 -46.43 1.94
C THR A 205 -19.69 -47.56 2.60
N SER A 206 -20.21 -48.11 3.69
CA SER A 206 -19.97 -49.50 4.09
C SER A 206 -21.17 -50.29 3.57
N PHE A 207 -20.96 -51.25 2.66
CA PHE A 207 -21.82 -52.42 2.48
C PHE A 207 -21.08 -53.45 1.62
N ASP A 208 -20.95 -54.64 2.23
CA ASP A 208 -20.56 -55.97 1.74
C ASP A 208 -19.16 -56.23 1.16
#